data_AF-A0ABD1X791-F1
#
_entry.id   AF-A0ABD1X791-F1
#
_cell.length_a   1.000
_cell.length_b   1.000
_cell.length_c   1.000
_cell.angle_alpha   90.00
_cell.angle_beta   90.00
_cell.angle_gamma   90.00
#
_symmetry.space_group_name_H-M   'P 1'
#
loop_
_entity.id
_entity.type
_entity.pdbx_description
1 polymer ?
#
loop_
_entity_poly.entity_id
_entity_poly.type
_entity_poly.pdbx_seq_one_letter_code
_entity_poly.pdbx_strand_id
1 'polypeptide(L)'
;MTRAASLHKPYYIDSIEEWQAFVKERNSQPYKKKLKAYSEIFNSPNKHSLKDNGVAKVLGPERRGSIRGIGFGATPSKLNALVHNHSLQTQVQELRNEIKELQALFQVKNRSIEEGDNVSGKPNIS
;
A
#
# COMPACT_ATOMS: atom_id res chain seq x y z
N MET A 1 3.73 -36.80 26.32
CA MET A 1 4.46 -36.21 25.18
C MET A 1 3.57 -36.26 23.95
N THR A 2 3.24 -35.13 23.32
CA THR A 2 2.38 -35.11 22.12
C THR A 2 3.20 -35.54 20.90
N ARG A 3 2.84 -36.70 20.35
CA ARG A 3 3.52 -37.51 19.29
C ARG A 3 3.84 -36.81 17.96
N ALA A 4 3.47 -35.55 17.75
CA ALA A 4 3.49 -34.91 16.44
C ALA A 4 4.85 -34.26 16.08
N ALA A 5 5.64 -33.77 17.03
CA ALA A 5 6.90 -33.11 16.69
C ALA A 5 8.04 -34.07 16.30
N SER A 6 7.86 -35.38 16.50
CA SER A 6 8.76 -36.43 16.01
C SER A 6 8.53 -36.81 14.54
N LEU A 7 7.66 -36.07 13.83
CA LEU A 7 7.40 -36.24 12.41
C LEU A 7 8.65 -35.91 11.59
N HIS A 8 9.16 -36.92 10.90
CA HIS A 8 10.09 -36.92 9.77
C HIS A 8 11.01 -35.69 9.60
N LYS A 9 12.31 -35.93 9.76
CA LYS A 9 13.37 -34.99 9.36
C LYS A 9 13.15 -34.55 7.90
N PRO A 10 13.03 -33.24 7.61
CA PRO A 10 12.94 -32.74 6.24
C PRO A 10 14.16 -33.15 5.41
N TYR A 11 13.96 -33.41 4.11
CA TYR A 11 15.03 -33.79 3.18
C TYR A 11 16.16 -32.74 3.08
N TYR A 12 15.85 -31.47 3.36
CA TYR A 12 16.80 -30.34 3.30
C TYR A 12 17.71 -30.18 4.51
N ILE A 13 17.57 -31.02 5.53
CA ILE A 13 18.48 -31.05 6.67
C ILE A 13 19.38 -32.25 6.44
N ASP A 14 20.70 -32.10 6.51
CA ASP A 14 21.62 -33.20 6.22
C ASP A 14 21.93 -34.03 7.48
N SER A 15 21.85 -33.42 8.66
CA SER A 15 22.11 -34.10 9.94
C SER A 15 20.84 -34.38 10.77
N ILE A 16 20.69 -35.63 11.23
CA ILE A 16 19.62 -35.99 12.17
C ILE A 16 19.82 -35.35 13.55
N GLU A 17 21.08 -35.10 13.94
CA GLU A 17 21.44 -34.47 15.20
C GLU A 17 21.04 -33.00 15.21
N GLU A 18 21.26 -32.30 14.09
CA GLU A 18 20.81 -30.93 13.89
C GLU A 18 19.29 -30.81 14.01
N TRP A 19 18.55 -31.75 13.39
CA TRP A 19 17.10 -31.80 13.52
C TRP A 19 16.63 -32.05 14.95
N GLN A 20 17.28 -32.97 15.67
CA GLN A 20 16.95 -33.24 17.07
C GLN A 20 17.27 -32.04 17.98
N ALA A 21 18.39 -31.36 17.76
CA ALA A 21 18.75 -30.14 18.48
C ALA A 21 17.71 -29.05 18.25
N PHE A 22 17.28 -28.85 17.00
CA PHE A 22 16.20 -27.93 16.65
C PHE A 22 14.88 -28.27 17.34
N VAL A 23 14.45 -29.54 17.29
CA VAL A 23 13.21 -29.98 17.95
C VAL A 23 13.28 -29.77 19.46
N LYS A 24 14.43 -30.03 20.08
CA LYS A 24 14.68 -29.79 21.50
C LYS A 24 14.60 -28.29 21.83
N GLU A 25 15.22 -27.44 21.01
CA GLU A 25 15.15 -25.99 21.16
C GLU A 25 13.71 -25.46 21.02
N ARG A 26 12.98 -25.88 19.98
CA ARG A 26 11.59 -25.47 19.74
C ARG A 26 10.63 -25.90 20.85
N ASN A 27 10.93 -26.99 21.55
CA ASN A 27 10.14 -27.45 22.69
C ASN A 27 10.59 -26.86 24.03
N SER A 28 11.72 -26.15 24.05
CA SER A 28 12.27 -25.55 25.27
C SER A 28 11.36 -24.45 25.83
N GLN A 29 11.37 -24.31 27.15
CA GLN A 29 10.69 -23.22 27.86
C GLN A 29 11.14 -21.81 27.44
N PRO A 30 12.45 -21.51 27.28
CA PRO A 30 12.86 -20.18 26.85
C PRO A 30 12.33 -19.83 25.45
N TYR A 31 12.29 -20.80 24.53
CA TYR A 31 11.72 -20.57 23.19
C TYR A 31 10.22 -20.24 23.25
N LYS A 32 9.45 -21.02 24.03
CA LYS A 32 8.01 -20.76 24.24
C LYS A 32 7.77 -19.39 24.90
N LYS A 33 8.61 -19.00 25.86
CA LYS A 33 8.54 -17.67 26.50
C LYS A 33 8.83 -16.55 25.50
N LYS A 34 9.85 -16.70 24.64
CA LYS A 34 10.15 -15.75 23.56
C LYS A 34 8.96 -15.61 22.61
N LEU A 35 8.39 -16.72 22.14
CA LEU A 35 7.21 -16.70 21.28
C LEU A 35 6.03 -15.97 21.91
N LYS A 36 5.77 -16.20 23.20
CA LYS A 36 4.70 -15.51 23.94
C LYS A 36 4.93 -14.00 23.96
N ALA A 37 6.15 -13.56 24.30
CA ALA A 37 6.50 -12.14 24.30
C ALA A 37 6.31 -11.49 22.92
N TYR A 38 6.73 -12.15 21.84
CA TYR A 38 6.48 -11.64 20.48
C TYR A 38 4.98 -11.52 20.16
N SER A 39 4.17 -12.51 20.58
CA SER A 39 2.73 -12.48 20.36
C SER A 39 2.04 -11.36 21.14
N GLU A 40 2.52 -11.05 22.35
CA GLU A 40 2.02 -9.96 23.18
C GLU A 40 2.36 -8.60 22.56
N ILE A 41 3.55 -8.42 22.01
CA ILE A 41 3.93 -7.21 21.26
C ILE A 41 3.04 -7.01 20.03
N PHE A 42 2.74 -8.10 19.30
CA PHE A 42 1.91 -8.02 18.09
C PHE A 42 0.41 -7.82 18.38
N ASN A 43 -0.07 -8.29 19.53
CA ASN A 43 -1.46 -8.16 19.94
C ASN A 43 -1.69 -6.94 20.86
N SER A 44 -0.64 -6.20 21.20
CA SER A 44 -0.75 -4.90 21.83
C SER A 44 -1.70 -4.00 21.02
N PRO A 45 -2.68 -3.34 21.66
CA PRO A 45 -3.60 -2.43 20.98
C PRO A 45 -2.83 -1.21 20.48
N ASN A 46 -2.24 -1.35 19.29
CA ASN A 46 -1.65 -0.25 18.56
C ASN A 46 -2.78 0.50 17.85
N LYS A 47 -2.83 1.83 17.97
CA LYS A 47 -3.79 2.69 17.25
C LYS A 47 -3.70 2.52 15.72
N HIS A 48 -2.59 1.98 15.22
CA HIS A 48 -2.36 1.64 13.81
C HIS A 48 -2.50 0.13 13.50
N SER A 49 -3.07 -0.66 14.41
CA SER A 49 -3.38 -2.07 14.18
C SER A 49 -4.42 -2.21 13.06
N LEU A 50 -4.08 -2.96 12.01
CA LEU A 50 -4.99 -3.32 10.93
C LEU A 50 -6.21 -4.13 11.41
N LYS A 51 -6.12 -4.76 12.59
CA LYS A 51 -7.22 -5.55 13.18
C LYS A 51 -8.32 -4.67 13.77
N ASP A 52 -7.96 -3.46 14.21
CA ASP A 52 -8.84 -2.57 14.99
C ASP A 52 -9.15 -1.26 14.27
N ASN A 53 -8.78 -1.13 12.99
CA ASN A 53 -9.09 0.05 12.20
C ASN A 53 -10.60 0.13 11.88
N GLY A 54 -11.08 1.33 11.52
CA GLY A 54 -12.51 1.55 11.25
C GLY A 54 -13.09 0.64 10.17
N VAL A 55 -12.28 0.26 9.18
CA VAL A 55 -12.67 -0.66 8.11
C VAL A 55 -12.87 -2.09 8.64
N ALA A 56 -11.97 -2.57 9.51
CA ALA A 56 -12.07 -3.88 10.14
C ALA A 56 -13.25 -3.97 11.11
N LYS A 57 -13.64 -2.85 11.74
CA LYS A 57 -14.84 -2.80 12.60
C LYS A 57 -16.14 -3.01 11.82
N VAL A 58 -16.20 -2.54 10.57
CA VAL A 58 -17.40 -2.67 9.71
C VAL A 58 -17.39 -3.96 8.91
N LEU A 59 -16.23 -4.34 8.35
CA LEU A 59 -16.10 -5.45 7.39
C LEU A 59 -15.43 -6.70 7.98
N GLY A 60 -15.16 -6.71 9.28
CA GLY A 60 -14.41 -7.77 9.97
C GLY A 60 -12.89 -7.69 9.74
N PRO A 61 -12.09 -8.42 10.54
CA PRO A 61 -10.64 -8.44 10.40
C PRO A 61 -10.20 -9.07 9.07
N GLU A 62 -9.02 -8.68 8.60
CA GLU A 62 -8.44 -9.21 7.37
C GLU A 62 -8.06 -10.69 7.50
N ARG A 63 -8.19 -11.47 6.41
CA ARG A 63 -7.79 -12.89 6.41
C ARG A 63 -6.26 -13.01 6.46
N ARG A 64 -5.77 -14.02 7.18
CA ARG A 64 -4.32 -14.25 7.34
C ARG A 64 -3.63 -14.39 5.98
N GLY A 65 -2.61 -13.57 5.76
CA GLY A 65 -1.80 -13.59 4.52
C GLY A 65 -2.44 -12.86 3.32
N SER A 66 -3.61 -12.24 3.52
CA SER A 66 -4.30 -11.43 2.51
C SER A 66 -4.35 -9.96 2.95
N ILE A 67 -4.41 -9.05 1.99
CA ILE A 67 -4.77 -7.65 2.21
C ILE A 67 -5.90 -7.31 1.24
N ARG A 68 -7.02 -6.76 1.72
CA ARG A 68 -8.13 -6.31 0.86
C ARG A 68 -7.62 -5.35 -0.22
N GLY A 69 -8.07 -5.57 -1.45
CA GLY A 69 -7.61 -4.82 -2.63
C GLY A 69 -6.29 -5.31 -3.26
N ILE A 70 -5.51 -6.14 -2.56
CA ILE A 70 -4.22 -6.68 -3.07
C ILE A 70 -4.25 -8.21 -3.18
N GLY A 71 -5.02 -8.89 -2.33
CA GLY A 71 -5.16 -10.35 -2.31
C GLY A 71 -4.10 -11.06 -1.45
N PHE A 72 -4.01 -12.39 -1.60
CA PHE A 72 -3.07 -13.24 -0.87
C PHE A 72 -1.63 -13.06 -1.36
N GLY A 73 -0.66 -13.07 -0.45
CA GLY A 73 0.76 -12.90 -0.81
C GLY A 73 1.12 -11.44 -1.12
N ALA A 74 0.39 -10.49 -0.52
CA ALA A 74 0.73 -9.09 -0.54
C ALA A 74 2.08 -8.87 0.17
N THR A 75 3.12 -8.57 -0.61
CA THR A 75 4.44 -8.23 -0.07
C THR A 75 4.54 -6.72 0.14
N PRO A 76 5.36 -6.25 1.11
CA PRO A 76 5.60 -4.82 1.31
C PRO A 76 6.00 -4.10 0.01
N SER A 77 6.80 -4.75 -0.84
CA SER A 77 7.20 -4.23 -2.15
C SER A 77 6.03 -4.00 -3.11
N LYS A 78 5.09 -4.94 -3.20
CA LYS A 78 3.89 -4.80 -4.05
C LYS A 78 2.98 -3.68 -3.55
N LEU A 79 2.81 -3.58 -2.24
CA LEU A 79 2.01 -2.51 -1.63
C LEU A 79 2.67 -1.15 -1.88
N ASN A 80 3.98 -1.04 -1.69
CA ASN A 80 4.72 0.19 -1.95
C ASN A 80 4.61 0.61 -3.42
N ALA A 81 4.73 -0.33 -4.36
CA ALA A 81 4.55 -0.07 -5.78
C ALA A 81 3.14 0.45 -6.10
N LEU A 82 2.09 -0.13 -5.50
CA LEU A 82 0.71 0.34 -5.68
C LEU A 82 0.51 1.76 -5.16
N VAL A 83 1.01 2.06 -3.96
CA VAL A 83 0.92 3.40 -3.35
C VAL A 83 1.66 4.43 -4.21
N HIS A 84 2.88 4.11 -4.65
CA HIS A 84 3.67 4.98 -5.51
C HIS A 84 2.97 5.24 -6.86
N ASN A 85 2.44 4.19 -7.50
CA ASN A 85 1.72 4.31 -8.77
C ASN A 85 0.46 5.18 -8.63
N HIS A 86 -0.29 5.03 -7.53
CA HIS A 86 -1.44 5.90 -7.29
C HIS A 86 -1.00 7.35 -7.13
N SER A 87 0.06 7.63 -6.35
CA SER A 87 0.57 9.00 -6.19
C SER A 87 0.95 9.63 -7.53
N LEU A 88 1.66 8.87 -8.38
CA LEU A 88 2.02 9.32 -9.73
C LEU A 88 0.78 9.61 -10.59
N GLN A 89 -0.24 8.75 -10.55
CA GLN A 89 -1.47 8.97 -11.30
C GLN A 89 -2.18 10.26 -10.86
N THR A 90 -2.22 10.55 -9.56
CA THR A 90 -2.79 11.80 -9.04
C THR A 90 -2.02 13.01 -9.56
N GLN A 91 -0.68 12.99 -9.50
CA GLN A 91 0.16 14.08 -10.00
C GLN A 91 -0.04 14.31 -11.50
N VAL A 92 -0.07 13.25 -12.29
CA VAL A 92 -0.32 13.34 -13.75
C VAL A 92 -1.71 13.93 -14.03
N GLN A 93 -2.71 13.58 -13.23
CA GLN A 93 -4.06 14.10 -13.42
C GLN A 93 -4.14 15.59 -13.07
N GLU A 94 -3.44 16.03 -12.03
CA GLU A 94 -3.37 17.43 -11.62
C GLU A 94 -2.70 18.29 -12.70
N LEU A 95 -1.54 17.86 -13.21
CA LEU A 95 -0.87 18.53 -14.33
C LEU A 95 -1.74 18.61 -15.59
N ARG A 96 -2.53 17.55 -15.88
CA ARG A 96 -3.47 17.57 -17.00
C ARG A 96 -4.58 18.60 -16.82
N ASN A 97 -5.03 18.82 -15.59
CA ASN A 97 -6.05 19.82 -15.30
C ASN A 97 -5.46 21.23 -15.45
N GLU A 98 -4.27 21.48 -14.92
CA GLU A 98 -3.56 22.76 -15.08
C GLU A 98 -3.34 23.11 -16.57
N ILE A 99 -2.92 22.14 -17.38
CA ILE A 99 -2.75 22.34 -18.83
C ILE A 99 -4.09 22.71 -19.49
N LYS A 100 -5.19 22.06 -19.11
CA LYS A 100 -6.52 22.39 -19.65
C LYS A 100 -6.97 23.79 -19.25
N GLU A 101 -6.72 24.19 -18.01
CA GLU A 101 -7.04 25.53 -17.52
C GLU A 101 -6.25 26.60 -18.26
N LEU A 102 -4.94 26.40 -18.42
CA LEU A 102 -4.11 27.30 -19.22
C LEU A 102 -4.59 27.38 -20.67
N GLN A 103 -4.92 26.25 -21.30
CA GLN A 103 -5.49 26.23 -22.65
C GLN A 103 -6.81 27.01 -22.74
N ALA A 104 -7.69 26.90 -21.74
CA ALA A 104 -8.94 27.66 -21.70
C ALA A 104 -8.68 29.16 -21.57
N LEU A 105 -7.75 29.58 -20.69
CA LEU A 105 -7.36 30.97 -20.54
C LEU A 105 -6.79 31.56 -21.84
N PHE A 106 -5.95 30.79 -22.56
CA PHE A 106 -5.41 31.21 -23.85
C PHE A 106 -6.52 31.39 -24.91
N GLN A 107 -7.50 30.49 -24.96
CA GLN A 107 -8.64 30.63 -25.89
C GLN A 107 -9.50 31.85 -25.60
N VAL A 108 -9.78 32.12 -24.32
CA VAL A 108 -10.52 33.33 -23.91
C VAL A 108 -9.74 34.58 -24.32
N LYS A 109 -8.43 34.62 -24.04
CA LYS A 109 -7.56 35.75 -24.40
C LYS A 109 -7.51 36.00 -25.90
N ASN A 110 -7.40 34.95 -26.72
CA ASN A 110 -7.40 35.09 -28.18
C ASN A 110 -8.72 35.67 -28.70
N ARG A 111 -9.86 35.27 -28.09
CA ARG A 111 -11.18 35.82 -28.44
C ARG A 111 -11.31 37.31 -28.06
N SER A 112 -10.71 37.73 -26.94
CA SER A 112 -10.69 39.14 -26.52
C SER A 112 -9.84 40.04 -27.43
N ILE A 113 -8.80 39.49 -28.08
CA ILE A 113 -7.91 40.23 -28.98
C ILE A 113 -8.60 40.50 -30.33
N GLU A 114 -9.38 39.53 -30.85
CA GLU A 114 -10.14 39.71 -32.09
C GLU A 114 -11.29 40.73 -31.97
N GLU A 115 -11.86 40.92 -30.77
CA GLU A 115 -12.88 41.95 -30.50
C GLU A 115 -12.29 43.37 -30.32
N GLY A 116 -11.00 43.49 -29.96
CA GLY A 116 -10.33 44.78 -29.75
C GLY A 116 -9.90 45.49 -31.04
N ASP A 117 -9.59 44.76 -32.10
CA ASP A 117 -9.09 45.35 -33.36
C ASP A 117 -10.20 45.84 -34.31
N ASN A 118 -11.47 45.49 -34.06
CA ASN A 118 -12.59 45.85 -34.96
C ASN A 118 -13.24 47.22 -34.66
N VAL A 119 -12.74 47.99 -33.67
CA VAL A 119 -13.30 49.33 -33.30
C VAL A 119 -12.47 50.50 -33.85
N SER A 120 -11.33 50.27 -34.51
CA SER A 120 -10.47 51.36 -35.01
C SER A 120 -10.79 51.89 -36.42
N GLY A 121 -11.77 51.30 -37.13
CA GLY A 121 -12.15 51.71 -38.48
C GLY A 121 -13.23 52.80 -38.54
N LYS A 122 -12.95 54.04 -38.09
CA LYS A 122 -13.76 55.21 -38.49
C LYS A 122 -13.19 55.81 -39.79
N PRO A 123 -13.90 55.77 -40.93
CA PRO A 123 -13.50 56.56 -42.09
C PRO A 123 -13.81 58.04 -41.82
N ASN A 124 -12.73 58.82 -41.77
CA ASN A 124 -12.75 60.27 -41.81
C ASN A 124 -13.06 60.67 -43.26
N ILE A 125 -14.20 61.31 -43.52
CA ILE A 125 -14.46 61.96 -44.81
C ILE A 125 -15.09 63.32 -44.53
N SER A 126 -14.38 64.34 -45.00
CA SER A 126 -14.70 65.77 -45.04
C SER A 126 -15.96 66.10 -45.83
#